data_AF-A0AAV4J0M2-F1
#
_entry.id   AF-A0AAV4J0M2-F1
#
_cell.length_a   1.000
_cell.length_b   1.000
_cell.length_c   1.000
_cell.angle_alpha   90.00
_cell.angle_beta   90.00
_cell.angle_gamma   90.00
#
_symmetry.space_group_name_H-M   'P 1'
#
loop_
_entity.id
_entity.type
_entity.pdbx_description
1 polymer ?
#
loop_
_entity_poly.entity_id
_entity_poly.type
_entity_poly.pdbx_seq_one_letter_code
_entity_poly.pdbx_strand_id
1 'polypeptide(L)'
;MISPFQGEPKPLEKPITPEEVRKSFNSLNNNKAPGEDEIHAELLKYGTPLLDQTIADIFNTTFNKHEKIDIHGGVLIAIQKPRKKKGPPNNLRPITLLNSLRKALSVITLNRIRPDVERYLSNSQSGFRPNRSTADVVWTHKWLSAKTLKEDVRIKITGIDMSAAFYTINRSQILDILKTIIKEDELRIIRFLLSNTEINTKINGSSKAMPFMSNVSTPQGDSLSPELFTIYLENALREI
;
A
#
# COMPACT_ATOMS: atom_id res chain seq x y z
N MET A 1 -8.53 -7.74 -14.62
CA MET A 1 -7.12 -7.99 -14.25
C MET A 1 -6.23 -7.02 -15.02
N ILE A 2 -5.11 -6.57 -14.42
CA ILE A 2 -4.14 -5.69 -15.08
C ILE A 2 -2.86 -6.47 -15.34
N SER A 3 -2.23 -6.26 -16.50
CA SER A 3 -0.92 -6.83 -16.80
C SER A 3 0.16 -6.20 -15.90
N PRO A 4 1.13 -6.98 -15.37
CA PRO A 4 2.28 -6.47 -14.61
C PRO A 4 3.13 -5.48 -15.42
N PHE A 5 3.22 -5.68 -16.72
CA PHE A 5 4.08 -4.92 -17.63
C PHE A 5 3.25 -4.30 -18.77
N GLN A 6 3.72 -3.17 -19.27
CA GLN A 6 3.13 -2.44 -20.39
C GLN A 6 4.25 -1.92 -21.30
N GLY A 7 4.06 -2.06 -22.62
CA GLY A 7 5.07 -1.69 -23.61
C GLY A 7 6.22 -2.68 -23.72
N GLU A 8 7.30 -2.27 -24.38
CA GLU A 8 8.50 -3.08 -24.57
C GLU A 8 9.36 -3.14 -23.29
N PRO A 9 10.07 -4.25 -23.05
CA PRO A 9 11.05 -4.36 -21.97
C PRO A 9 12.11 -3.26 -22.07
N LYS A 10 12.35 -2.54 -20.98
CA LYS A 10 13.35 -1.48 -20.89
C LYS A 10 13.83 -1.29 -19.45
N PRO A 11 15.09 -0.89 -19.22
CA PRO A 11 15.56 -0.62 -17.87
C PRO A 11 14.76 0.51 -17.20
N LEU A 12 14.83 0.57 -15.88
CA LEU A 12 14.39 1.76 -15.14
C LEU A 12 15.39 2.88 -15.43
N GLU A 13 14.90 4.08 -15.72
CA GLU A 13 15.75 5.28 -15.87
C GLU A 13 16.49 5.59 -14.56
N LYS A 14 15.83 5.33 -13.43
CA LYS A 14 16.43 5.34 -12.10
C LYS A 14 16.43 3.93 -11.52
N PRO A 15 17.50 3.14 -11.73
CA PRO A 15 17.64 1.80 -11.17
C PRO A 15 17.43 1.77 -9.66
N ILE A 16 16.88 0.67 -9.16
CA ILE A 16 16.78 0.40 -7.73
C ILE A 16 18.19 0.11 -7.21
N THR A 17 18.59 0.84 -6.18
CA THR A 17 19.94 0.72 -5.61
C THR A 17 19.97 -0.27 -4.44
N PRO A 18 21.13 -0.88 -4.14
CA PRO A 18 21.31 -1.70 -2.93
C PRO A 18 21.03 -0.91 -1.65
N GLU A 19 21.31 0.40 -1.65
CA GLU A 19 21.02 1.28 -0.51
C GLU A 19 19.51 1.42 -0.26
N GLU A 20 18.71 1.59 -1.32
CA GLU A 20 17.24 1.60 -1.22
C GLU A 20 16.71 0.27 -0.71
N VAL A 21 17.28 -0.85 -1.20
CA VAL A 21 16.96 -2.20 -0.70
C VAL A 21 17.26 -2.31 0.78
N ARG A 22 18.47 -1.96 1.23
CA ARG A 22 18.87 -2.00 2.64
C ARG A 22 17.96 -1.14 3.53
N LYS A 23 17.67 0.08 3.11
CA LYS A 23 16.75 0.99 3.82
C LYS A 23 15.35 0.38 3.93
N SER A 24 14.87 -0.25 2.86
CA SER A 24 13.56 -0.91 2.86
C SER A 24 13.52 -2.10 3.82
N PHE A 25 14.54 -2.97 3.82
CA PHE A 25 14.64 -4.10 4.75
C PHE A 25 14.64 -3.62 6.20
N ASN A 26 15.46 -2.63 6.53
CA ASN A 26 15.56 -2.08 7.88
C ASN A 26 14.23 -1.50 8.39
N SER A 27 13.39 -0.98 7.49
CA SER A 27 12.08 -0.42 7.82
C SER A 27 10.98 -1.46 8.10
N LEU A 28 11.16 -2.72 7.68
CA LEU A 28 10.18 -3.77 7.93
C LEU A 28 10.07 -4.04 9.44
N ASN A 29 8.91 -4.48 9.93
CA ASN A 29 8.75 -4.76 11.36
C ASN A 29 9.29 -6.16 11.71
N ASN A 30 9.98 -6.27 12.85
CA ASN A 30 10.38 -7.57 13.42
C ASN A 30 9.18 -8.29 14.05
N ASN A 31 9.32 -9.60 14.25
CA ASN A 31 8.36 -10.52 14.86
C ASN A 31 6.99 -10.48 14.18
N LYS A 32 6.99 -10.33 12.85
CA LYS A 32 5.78 -10.41 12.01
C LYS A 32 5.77 -11.72 11.25
N ALA A 33 4.56 -12.21 10.99
CA ALA A 33 4.38 -13.40 10.17
C ALA A 33 4.86 -13.15 8.72
N PRO A 34 5.57 -14.10 8.12
CA PRO A 34 6.08 -14.00 6.75
C PRO A 34 4.94 -14.22 5.75
N GLY A 35 5.27 -14.07 4.46
CA GLY A 35 4.36 -14.42 3.38
C GLY A 35 4.28 -15.93 3.17
N GLU A 36 3.92 -16.32 1.95
CA GLU A 36 3.87 -17.74 1.56
C GLU A 36 5.27 -18.35 1.40
N ASP A 37 6.26 -17.52 1.11
CA ASP A 37 7.68 -17.89 0.99
C ASP A 37 8.36 -18.25 2.32
N GLU A 38 7.68 -18.03 3.45
CA GLU A 38 8.20 -18.20 4.82
C GLU A 38 9.46 -17.37 5.12
N ILE A 39 9.80 -16.38 4.26
CA ILE A 39 10.96 -15.51 4.45
C ILE A 39 10.60 -14.39 5.41
N HIS A 40 11.11 -14.51 6.64
CA HIS A 40 11.01 -13.48 7.66
C HIS A 40 11.83 -12.23 7.33
N ALA A 41 11.33 -11.05 7.73
CA ALA A 41 11.98 -9.77 7.48
C ALA A 41 13.38 -9.70 8.10
N GLU A 42 13.58 -10.36 9.24
CA GLU A 42 14.85 -10.45 9.96
C GLU A 42 15.97 -11.06 9.12
N LEU A 43 15.66 -12.09 8.31
CA LEU A 43 16.65 -12.71 7.41
C LEU A 43 17.18 -11.70 6.39
N LEU A 44 16.30 -10.81 5.91
CA LEU A 44 16.68 -9.74 4.99
C LEU A 44 17.46 -8.63 5.70
N LYS A 45 17.02 -8.25 6.91
CA LYS A 45 17.68 -7.21 7.73
C LYS A 45 19.09 -7.57 8.15
N TYR A 46 19.32 -8.82 8.54
CA TYR A 46 20.64 -9.31 8.96
C TYR A 46 21.43 -9.92 7.80
N GLY A 47 20.91 -9.85 6.58
CA GLY A 47 21.62 -10.26 5.37
C GLY A 47 22.81 -9.37 5.04
N THR A 48 23.69 -9.84 4.17
CA THR A 48 24.94 -9.16 3.79
C THR A 48 24.71 -8.07 2.73
N PRO A 49 25.66 -7.15 2.51
CA PRO A 49 25.60 -6.21 1.39
C PRO A 49 25.47 -6.89 0.02
N LEU A 50 26.02 -8.10 -0.13
CA LEU A 50 25.87 -8.91 -1.32
C LEU A 50 24.40 -9.30 -1.57
N LEU A 51 23.63 -9.57 -0.51
CA LEU A 51 22.19 -9.82 -0.62
C LEU A 51 21.46 -8.59 -1.15
N ASP A 52 21.76 -7.40 -0.62
CA ASP A 52 21.13 -6.16 -1.09
C ASP A 52 21.39 -5.91 -2.58
N GLN A 53 22.63 -6.12 -3.01
CA GLN A 53 23.03 -6.01 -4.42
C GLN A 53 22.27 -7.02 -5.28
N THR A 54 22.24 -8.29 -4.85
CA THR A 54 21.54 -9.37 -5.57
C THR A 54 20.06 -9.06 -5.73
N ILE A 55 19.40 -8.57 -4.67
CA ILE A 55 17.98 -8.22 -4.73
C ILE A 55 17.73 -6.98 -5.60
N ALA A 56 18.61 -5.97 -5.55
CA ALA A 56 18.54 -4.82 -6.45
C ALA A 56 18.65 -5.26 -7.92
N ASP A 57 19.61 -6.15 -8.24
CA ASP A 57 19.81 -6.68 -9.59
C ASP A 57 18.61 -7.50 -10.07
N ILE A 58 18.01 -8.31 -9.18
CA ILE A 58 16.77 -9.04 -9.47
C ILE A 58 15.64 -8.06 -9.82
N PHE A 59 15.38 -7.05 -8.98
CA PHE A 59 14.34 -6.07 -9.26
C PHE A 59 14.58 -5.31 -10.57
N ASN A 60 15.80 -4.84 -10.81
CA ASN A 60 16.13 -4.12 -12.04
C ASN A 60 15.99 -5.02 -13.27
N THR A 61 16.41 -6.29 -13.19
CA THR A 61 16.28 -7.27 -14.26
C THR A 61 14.82 -7.55 -14.60
N THR A 62 13.95 -7.65 -13.58
CA THR A 62 12.51 -7.80 -13.75
C THR A 62 11.93 -6.72 -14.66
N PHE A 63 12.29 -5.45 -14.48
CA PHE A 63 11.78 -4.38 -15.34
C PHE A 63 12.50 -4.28 -16.68
N ASN A 64 13.81 -4.55 -16.70
CA ASN A 64 14.63 -4.53 -17.92
C ASN A 64 14.17 -5.58 -18.95
N LYS A 65 13.82 -6.78 -18.48
CA LYS A 65 13.50 -7.93 -19.34
C LYS A 65 12.06 -8.41 -19.26
N HIS A 66 11.23 -7.78 -18.43
CA HIS A 66 9.89 -8.30 -18.08
C HIS A 66 9.92 -9.72 -17.48
N GLU A 67 11.02 -10.07 -16.81
CA GLU A 67 11.18 -11.34 -16.10
C GLU A 67 10.40 -11.31 -14.78
N LYS A 68 9.40 -12.18 -14.66
CA LYS A 68 8.59 -12.27 -13.44
C LYS A 68 9.40 -12.82 -12.28
N ILE A 69 9.24 -12.19 -11.12
CA ILE A 69 9.71 -12.71 -9.83
C ILE A 69 8.51 -13.14 -8.99
N ASP A 70 8.65 -14.25 -8.27
CA ASP A 70 7.57 -14.82 -7.49
C ASP A 70 7.43 -14.15 -6.11
N ILE A 71 6.90 -12.92 -6.13
CA ILE A 71 6.64 -12.12 -4.92
C ILE A 71 5.17 -11.71 -4.80
N HIS A 72 4.30 -12.25 -5.65
CA HIS A 72 2.88 -11.87 -5.70
C HIS A 72 1.98 -12.75 -4.82
N GLY A 73 2.49 -13.87 -4.31
CA GLY A 73 1.79 -14.73 -3.37
C GLY A 73 1.43 -13.99 -2.07
N GLY A 74 0.26 -14.33 -1.53
CA GLY A 74 -0.20 -13.79 -0.26
C GLY A 74 -1.07 -14.75 0.51
N VAL A 75 -0.92 -14.78 1.83
CA VAL A 75 -1.75 -15.62 2.71
C VAL A 75 -2.83 -14.78 3.38
N LEU A 76 -4.09 -15.01 3.06
CA LEU A 76 -5.22 -14.38 3.74
C LEU A 76 -5.49 -15.06 5.08
N ILE A 77 -5.44 -14.24 6.13
CA ILE A 77 -5.77 -14.61 7.51
C ILE A 77 -6.86 -13.66 8.02
N ALA A 78 -7.84 -14.20 8.74
CA ALA A 78 -8.93 -13.42 9.33
C ALA A 78 -8.68 -13.20 10.83
N ILE A 79 -8.49 -11.94 11.25
CA ILE A 79 -8.28 -11.57 12.65
C ILE A 79 -9.58 -11.08 13.28
N GLN A 80 -9.91 -11.55 14.48
CA GLN A 80 -11.09 -11.09 15.21
C GLN A 80 -11.01 -9.59 15.55
N LYS A 81 -12.06 -8.82 15.21
CA LYS A 81 -12.19 -7.42 15.63
C LYS A 81 -12.29 -7.37 17.17
N PRO A 82 -11.53 -6.49 17.84
CA PRO A 82 -11.63 -6.29 19.28
C PRO A 82 -13.07 -5.99 19.70
N ARG A 83 -13.49 -6.53 20.84
CA ARG A 83 -14.83 -6.29 21.44
C ARG A 83 -16.02 -6.69 20.56
N LYS A 84 -15.83 -7.54 19.55
CA LYS A 84 -16.91 -8.12 18.74
C LYS A 84 -17.05 -9.62 19.01
N LYS A 85 -18.27 -10.15 18.87
CA LYS A 85 -18.55 -11.58 19.07
C LYS A 85 -17.72 -12.43 18.09
N LYS A 86 -17.18 -13.55 18.56
CA LYS A 86 -16.52 -14.57 17.72
C LYS A 86 -17.56 -15.27 16.84
N GLY A 87 -17.16 -15.65 15.63
CA GLY A 87 -18.00 -16.39 14.68
C GLY A 87 -18.42 -15.60 13.45
N PRO A 88 -19.13 -14.46 13.57
CA PRO A 88 -19.62 -13.71 12.40
C PRO A 88 -18.48 -13.21 11.50
N PRO A 89 -18.50 -13.48 10.18
CA PRO A 89 -17.47 -13.01 9.24
C PRO A 89 -17.28 -11.49 9.23
N ASN A 90 -18.37 -10.72 9.39
CA ASN A 90 -18.33 -9.26 9.48
C ASN A 90 -17.55 -8.75 10.71
N ASN A 91 -17.37 -9.60 11.72
CA ASN A 91 -16.56 -9.31 12.90
C ASN A 91 -15.08 -9.67 12.73
N LEU A 92 -14.67 -10.15 11.56
CA LEU A 92 -13.28 -10.43 11.24
C LEU A 92 -12.68 -9.27 10.41
N ARG A 93 -11.36 -9.11 10.52
CA ARG A 93 -10.55 -8.26 9.66
C ARG A 93 -9.72 -9.17 8.76
N PRO A 94 -9.95 -9.18 7.45
CA PRO A 94 -9.06 -9.86 6.53
C PRO A 94 -7.70 -9.16 6.53
N ILE A 95 -6.61 -9.90 6.70
CA ILE A 95 -5.24 -9.42 6.54
C ILE A 95 -4.53 -10.35 5.58
N THR A 96 -3.82 -9.78 4.62
CA THR A 96 -3.01 -10.56 3.69
C THR A 96 -1.56 -10.48 4.12
N LEU A 97 -0.97 -11.61 4.47
CA LEU A 97 0.46 -11.73 4.70
C LEU A 97 1.16 -11.78 3.35
N LEU A 98 1.87 -10.71 3.02
CA LEU A 98 2.65 -10.59 1.79
C LEU A 98 4.11 -10.97 2.00
N ASN A 99 4.74 -11.49 0.95
CA ASN A 99 6.17 -11.80 0.89
C ASN A 99 7.01 -10.58 1.27
N SER A 100 8.10 -10.81 1.98
CA SER A 100 8.92 -9.73 2.54
C SER A 100 9.62 -8.90 1.45
N LEU A 101 10.01 -9.53 0.34
CA LEU A 101 10.56 -8.83 -0.84
C LEU A 101 9.53 -7.93 -1.53
N ARG A 102 8.26 -8.35 -1.58
CA ARG A 102 7.17 -7.49 -2.08
C ARG A 102 7.01 -6.25 -1.22
N LYS A 103 6.99 -6.42 0.10
CA LYS A 103 6.91 -5.29 1.05
C LYS A 103 8.10 -4.36 0.89
N ALA A 104 9.31 -4.90 0.69
CA ALA A 104 10.50 -4.11 0.42
C ALA A 104 10.34 -3.25 -0.86
N LEU A 105 9.92 -3.85 -1.97
CA LEU A 105 9.66 -3.12 -3.22
C LEU A 105 8.56 -2.04 -3.05
N SER A 106 7.49 -2.35 -2.31
CA SER A 106 6.45 -1.36 -1.97
C SER A 106 7.01 -0.19 -1.15
N VAL A 107 7.89 -0.44 -0.17
CA VAL A 107 8.53 0.63 0.63
C VAL A 107 9.47 1.48 -0.22
N ILE A 108 10.28 0.87 -1.10
CA ILE A 108 11.16 1.60 -2.03
C ILE A 108 10.31 2.54 -2.88
N THR A 109 9.24 2.01 -3.47
CA THR A 109 8.31 2.76 -4.32
C THR A 109 7.65 3.90 -3.54
N LEU A 110 7.15 3.63 -2.33
CA LEU A 110 6.55 4.63 -1.45
C LEU A 110 7.53 5.78 -1.17
N ASN A 111 8.78 5.47 -0.86
CA ASN A 111 9.79 6.49 -0.59
C ASN A 111 10.13 7.33 -1.82
N ARG A 112 10.09 6.73 -3.03
CA ARG A 112 10.31 7.44 -4.30
C ARG A 112 9.17 8.39 -4.65
N ILE A 113 7.91 7.99 -4.45
CA ILE A 113 6.74 8.79 -4.85
C ILE A 113 6.32 9.86 -3.84
N ARG A 114 6.69 9.71 -2.56
CA ARG A 114 6.25 10.60 -1.47
C ARG A 114 6.38 12.10 -1.77
N PRO A 115 7.50 12.61 -2.32
CA PRO A 115 7.62 14.03 -2.63
C PRO A 115 6.62 14.52 -3.68
N ASP A 116 6.30 13.69 -4.68
CA ASP A 116 5.32 13.98 -5.71
C ASP A 116 3.90 13.95 -5.15
N VAL A 117 3.60 12.93 -4.35
CA VAL A 117 2.29 12.78 -3.69
C VAL A 117 2.03 13.92 -2.71
N GLU A 118 3.02 14.34 -1.93
CA GLU A 118 2.87 15.45 -0.99
C GLU A 118 2.52 16.78 -1.68
N ARG A 119 3.01 17.00 -2.91
CA ARG A 119 2.59 18.16 -3.75
C ARG A 119 1.17 18.02 -4.28
N TYR A 120 0.70 16.80 -4.47
CA TYR A 120 -0.64 16.51 -4.95
C TYR A 120 -1.70 16.59 -3.84
N LEU A 121 -1.38 16.26 -2.59
CA LEU A 121 -2.36 16.24 -1.51
C LEU A 121 -2.73 17.63 -0.98
N SER A 122 -4.03 17.91 -0.82
CA SER A 122 -4.53 19.14 -0.20
C SER A 122 -4.08 19.29 1.25
N ASN A 123 -3.96 20.53 1.75
CA ASN A 123 -3.61 20.80 3.16
C ASN A 123 -4.66 20.29 4.17
N SER A 124 -5.89 20.06 3.71
CA SER A 124 -6.99 19.45 4.48
C SER A 124 -6.81 17.96 4.69
N GLN A 125 -6.06 17.28 3.82
CA GLN A 125 -5.81 15.84 3.97
C GLN A 125 -4.79 15.58 5.07
N SER A 126 -5.20 14.85 6.12
CA SER A 126 -4.31 14.50 7.24
C SER A 126 -4.07 13.00 7.36
N GLY A 127 -4.80 12.16 6.61
CA GLY A 127 -4.66 10.72 6.66
C GLY A 127 -3.32 10.24 6.08
N PHE A 128 -2.65 9.34 6.80
CA PHE A 128 -1.43 8.63 6.38
C PHE A 128 -0.25 9.50 5.94
N ARG A 129 -0.28 10.81 6.22
CA ARG A 129 0.79 11.75 5.86
C ARG A 129 1.83 11.89 6.96
N PRO A 130 3.12 11.99 6.61
CA PRO A 130 4.15 12.37 7.57
C PRO A 130 3.84 13.71 8.23
N ASN A 131 4.13 13.82 9.53
CA ASN A 131 3.94 15.05 10.32
C ASN A 131 2.48 15.57 10.36
N ARG A 132 1.49 14.70 10.09
CA ARG A 132 0.07 14.97 10.27
C ARG A 132 -0.54 13.90 11.16
N SER A 133 -1.59 14.28 11.87
CA SER A 133 -2.29 13.41 12.81
C SER A 133 -3.77 13.74 12.87
N THR A 134 -4.52 12.91 13.59
CA THR A 134 -5.93 13.22 13.90
C THR A 134 -6.06 14.47 14.77
N ALA A 135 -5.01 14.90 15.48
CA ALA A 135 -5.04 16.11 16.29
C ALA A 135 -5.22 17.37 15.42
N ASP A 136 -4.64 17.40 14.22
CA ASP A 136 -4.77 18.52 13.27
C ASP A 136 -6.23 18.71 12.82
N VAL A 137 -6.91 17.60 12.53
CA VAL A 137 -8.33 17.60 12.14
C VAL A 137 -9.22 18.01 13.31
N VAL A 138 -8.94 17.51 14.52
CA VAL A 138 -9.66 17.89 15.74
C VAL A 138 -9.47 19.37 16.07
N TRP A 139 -8.25 19.89 15.90
CA TRP A 139 -7.93 21.30 16.11
C TRP A 139 -8.72 22.19 15.14
N THR A 140 -8.77 21.82 13.86
CA THR A 140 -9.55 22.52 12.83
C THR A 140 -11.04 22.56 13.20
N HIS A 141 -11.61 21.44 13.64
CA HIS A 141 -13.00 21.37 14.09
C HIS A 141 -13.26 22.25 15.31
N LYS A 142 -12.36 22.26 16.30
CA LYS A 142 -12.48 23.12 17.48
C LYS A 142 -12.52 24.61 17.11
N TRP A 143 -11.63 25.04 16.20
CA TRP A 143 -11.62 26.42 15.73
C TRP A 143 -12.88 26.79 14.94
N LEU A 144 -13.34 25.89 14.07
CA LEU A 144 -14.58 26.11 13.33
C LEU A 144 -15.78 26.28 14.28
N SER A 145 -15.88 25.42 15.30
CA SER A 145 -16.91 25.53 16.35
C SER A 145 -16.80 26.82 17.15
N ALA A 146 -15.60 27.22 17.56
CA ALA A 146 -15.39 28.47 18.31
C ALA A 146 -15.78 29.71 17.49
N LYS A 147 -15.41 29.75 16.21
CA LYS A 147 -15.79 30.84 15.29
C LYS A 147 -17.30 30.87 15.05
N THR A 148 -17.92 29.71 14.88
CA THR A 148 -19.37 29.56 14.71
C THR A 148 -20.14 30.16 15.89
N LEU A 149 -19.70 29.87 17.11
CA LEU A 149 -20.28 30.42 18.34
C LEU A 149 -20.08 31.94 18.45
N LYS A 150 -18.90 32.44 18.06
CA LYS A 150 -18.56 33.87 18.14
C LYS A 150 -19.39 34.71 17.15
N GLU A 151 -19.53 34.22 15.92
CA GLU A 151 -20.17 34.97 14.83
C GLU A 151 -21.68 34.69 14.72
N ASP A 152 -22.25 33.89 15.63
CA ASP A 152 -23.66 33.44 15.64
C ASP A 152 -24.14 32.89 14.28
N VAL A 153 -23.27 32.13 13.62
CA VAL A 153 -23.59 31.47 12.36
C VAL A 153 -23.92 30.00 12.59
N ARG A 154 -24.67 29.38 11.67
CA ARG A 154 -24.98 27.94 11.76
C ARG A 154 -24.12 27.15 10.78
N ILE A 155 -23.33 26.22 11.30
CA ILE A 155 -22.62 25.21 10.48
C ILE A 155 -23.33 23.87 10.51
N LYS A 156 -23.20 23.10 9.43
CA LYS A 156 -23.56 21.68 9.37
C LYS A 156 -22.33 20.88 9.02
N ILE A 157 -22.06 19.82 9.80
CA ILE A 157 -20.93 18.93 9.58
C ILE A 157 -21.48 17.59 9.11
N THR A 158 -21.05 17.16 7.93
CA THR A 158 -21.41 15.86 7.35
C THR A 158 -20.21 14.93 7.42
N GLY A 159 -20.33 13.85 8.19
CA GLY A 159 -19.34 12.78 8.23
C GLY A 159 -19.65 11.72 7.18
N ILE A 160 -18.67 11.38 6.36
CA ILE A 160 -18.75 10.31 5.36
C ILE A 160 -17.75 9.22 5.78
N ASP A 161 -18.24 7.99 5.95
CA ASP A 161 -17.41 6.83 6.24
C ASP A 161 -17.44 5.86 5.06
N MET A 162 -16.27 5.51 4.55
CA MET A 162 -16.14 4.62 3.40
C MET A 162 -16.10 3.16 3.83
N SER A 163 -17.01 2.35 3.27
CA SER A 163 -17.00 0.91 3.47
C SER A 163 -15.82 0.28 2.72
N ALA A 164 -14.99 -0.50 3.43
CA ALA A 164 -13.91 -1.30 2.85
C ALA A 164 -12.94 -0.51 1.92
N ALA A 165 -12.62 0.73 2.30
CA ALA A 165 -11.73 1.68 1.61
C ALA A 165 -10.57 1.08 0.77
N PHE A 166 -9.74 0.19 1.34
CA PHE A 166 -8.59 -0.39 0.62
C PHE A 166 -8.99 -1.44 -0.41
N TYR A 167 -10.18 -2.01 -0.32
CA TYR A 167 -10.66 -3.05 -1.23
C TYR A 167 -11.43 -2.47 -2.42
N THR A 168 -11.85 -1.20 -2.35
CA THR A 168 -12.77 -0.58 -3.34
C THR A 168 -12.10 0.31 -4.38
N ILE A 169 -10.80 0.59 -4.27
CA ILE A 169 -10.09 1.41 -5.27
C ILE A 169 -10.03 0.68 -6.62
N ASN A 170 -10.45 1.36 -7.67
CA ASN A 170 -10.33 0.81 -9.02
C ASN A 170 -8.87 0.91 -9.51
N ARG A 171 -8.28 -0.25 -9.85
CA ARG A 171 -6.87 -0.35 -10.27
C ARG A 171 -6.55 0.42 -11.55
N SER A 172 -7.44 0.47 -12.54
CA SER A 172 -7.17 1.24 -13.77
C SER A 172 -7.23 2.73 -13.48
N GLN A 173 -8.25 3.18 -12.73
CA GLN A 173 -8.41 4.59 -12.37
C GLN A 173 -7.24 5.10 -11.52
N ILE A 174 -6.79 4.36 -10.50
CA ILE A 174 -5.63 4.81 -9.71
C ILE A 174 -4.35 4.87 -10.54
N LEU A 175 -4.15 3.96 -11.49
CA LEU A 175 -3.00 4.04 -12.41
C LEU A 175 -3.11 5.26 -13.33
N ASP A 176 -4.30 5.61 -13.80
CA ASP A 176 -4.52 6.81 -14.63
C ASP A 176 -4.30 8.09 -13.84
N ILE A 177 -4.75 8.14 -12.57
CA ILE A 177 -4.46 9.26 -11.66
C ILE A 177 -2.94 9.37 -11.44
N LEU A 178 -2.26 8.27 -11.12
CA LEU A 178 -0.82 8.26 -10.85
C LEU A 178 0.03 8.73 -12.03
N LYS A 179 -0.37 8.44 -13.28
CA LYS A 179 0.32 8.98 -14.47
C LYS A 179 0.46 10.50 -14.46
N THR A 180 -0.44 11.21 -13.78
CA THR A 180 -0.42 12.68 -13.70
C THR A 180 0.42 13.22 -12.54
N ILE A 181 0.86 12.34 -11.64
CA ILE A 181 1.48 12.72 -10.36
C ILE A 181 2.93 12.26 -10.29
N ILE A 182 3.22 11.03 -10.70
CA ILE A 182 4.52 10.37 -10.50
C ILE A 182 5.21 10.05 -11.83
N LYS A 183 6.49 9.72 -11.77
CA LYS A 183 7.28 9.34 -12.95
C LYS A 183 6.96 7.92 -13.41
N GLU A 184 7.36 7.64 -14.65
CA GLU A 184 7.06 6.39 -15.35
C GLU A 184 7.63 5.15 -14.64
N ASP A 185 8.84 5.22 -14.09
CA ASP A 185 9.47 4.10 -13.39
C ASP A 185 8.64 3.65 -12.17
N GLU A 186 8.27 4.60 -11.30
CA GLU A 186 7.44 4.31 -10.14
C GLU A 186 6.05 3.83 -10.57
N LEU A 187 5.47 4.38 -11.62
CA LEU A 187 4.20 3.90 -12.17
C LEU A 187 4.29 2.44 -12.64
N ARG A 188 5.38 2.06 -13.33
CA ARG A 188 5.64 0.69 -13.76
C ARG A 188 5.76 -0.26 -12.56
N ILE A 189 6.46 0.17 -11.50
CA ILE A 189 6.60 -0.63 -10.27
C ILE A 189 5.25 -0.78 -9.55
N ILE A 190 4.45 0.29 -9.45
CA ILE A 190 3.11 0.23 -8.83
C ILE A 190 2.19 -0.68 -9.66
N ARG A 191 2.20 -0.57 -10.99
CA ARG A 191 1.44 -1.47 -11.87
C ARG A 191 1.83 -2.92 -11.63
N PHE A 192 3.12 -3.21 -11.54
CA PHE A 192 3.63 -4.52 -11.20
C PHE A 192 3.05 -4.98 -9.85
N LEU A 193 3.22 -4.22 -8.77
CA LEU A 193 2.71 -4.54 -7.44
C LEU A 193 1.19 -4.76 -7.40
N LEU A 194 0.40 -3.96 -8.13
CA LEU A 194 -1.05 -4.08 -8.21
C LEU A 194 -1.53 -5.26 -9.10
N SER A 195 -0.64 -5.86 -9.88
CA SER A 195 -0.98 -6.99 -10.73
C SER A 195 -1.02 -8.30 -9.95
N ASN A 196 -1.97 -9.15 -10.34
CA ASN A 196 -1.98 -10.59 -10.10
C ASN A 196 -1.51 -11.07 -8.72
N THR A 197 -2.10 -10.58 -7.63
CA THR A 197 -1.92 -11.18 -6.30
C THR A 197 -2.76 -12.46 -6.21
N GLU A 198 -2.09 -13.61 -6.27
CA GLU A 198 -2.71 -14.89 -5.90
C GLU A 198 -2.82 -14.96 -4.39
N ILE A 199 -4.02 -15.26 -3.89
CA ILE A 199 -4.30 -15.32 -2.46
C ILE A 199 -4.62 -16.76 -2.08
N ASN A 200 -3.82 -17.27 -1.14
CA ASN A 200 -4.03 -18.52 -0.44
C ASN A 200 -4.71 -18.27 0.90
N THR A 201 -5.77 -19.01 1.24
CA THR A 201 -6.46 -18.83 2.52
C THR A 201 -6.00 -19.85 3.55
N LYS A 202 -5.54 -19.38 4.73
CA LYS A 202 -5.31 -20.24 5.89
C LYS A 202 -6.37 -19.94 6.96
N ILE A 203 -7.12 -20.97 7.36
CA ILE A 203 -8.08 -20.90 8.47
C ILE A 203 -7.62 -21.88 9.56
N ASN A 204 -7.32 -21.36 10.75
CA ASN A 204 -6.82 -22.15 11.90
C ASN A 204 -5.55 -22.96 11.59
N GLY A 205 -4.61 -22.40 10.82
CA GLY A 205 -3.31 -23.03 10.52
C GLY A 205 -3.35 -24.07 9.40
N SER A 206 -4.52 -24.48 8.90
CA SER A 206 -4.64 -25.36 7.74
C SER A 206 -4.98 -24.56 6.48
N SER A 207 -4.25 -24.79 5.39
CA SER A 207 -4.63 -24.35 4.04
C SER A 207 -5.90 -25.09 3.64
N LYS A 208 -7.02 -24.37 3.50
CA LYS A 208 -8.36 -24.99 3.37
C LYS A 208 -9.11 -24.63 2.09
N ALA A 209 -8.66 -23.65 1.30
CA ALA A 209 -9.34 -23.29 0.06
C ALA A 209 -8.36 -23.20 -1.10
N MET A 210 -8.88 -23.38 -2.31
CA MET A 210 -8.12 -23.19 -3.55
C MET A 210 -7.63 -21.73 -3.64
N PRO A 211 -6.40 -21.51 -4.12
CA PRO A 211 -5.91 -20.15 -4.39
C PRO A 211 -6.88 -19.41 -5.30
N PHE A 212 -7.04 -18.11 -5.08
CA PHE A 212 -7.82 -17.25 -5.98
C PHE A 212 -7.08 -15.97 -6.34
N MET A 213 -7.31 -15.51 -7.56
CA MET A 213 -6.74 -14.25 -8.03
C MET A 213 -7.50 -13.08 -7.44
N SER A 214 -6.79 -12.23 -6.71
CA SER A 214 -7.37 -11.05 -6.12
C SER A 214 -7.48 -9.92 -7.16
N ASN A 215 -8.71 -9.47 -7.38
CA ASN A 215 -9.02 -8.27 -8.15
C ASN A 215 -9.14 -7.01 -7.27
N VAL A 216 -8.95 -7.12 -5.95
CA VAL A 216 -9.06 -5.97 -5.03
C VAL A 216 -7.82 -5.10 -5.08
N SER A 217 -7.96 -3.79 -4.89
CA SER A 217 -6.92 -2.82 -5.21
C SER A 217 -5.54 -3.16 -4.61
N THR A 218 -5.45 -3.19 -3.28
CA THR A 218 -4.22 -3.32 -2.52
C THR A 218 -4.47 -4.16 -1.27
N PRO A 219 -3.62 -5.12 -0.93
CA PRO A 219 -3.82 -5.94 0.26
C PRO A 219 -3.72 -5.13 1.55
N GLN A 220 -4.55 -5.45 2.54
CA GLN A 220 -4.44 -4.85 3.87
C GLN A 220 -3.16 -5.37 4.54
N GLY A 221 -2.20 -4.47 4.79
CA GLY A 221 -0.89 -4.80 5.35
C GLY A 221 0.31 -4.39 4.47
N ASP A 222 0.06 -3.94 3.24
CA ASP A 222 1.09 -3.30 2.43
C ASP A 222 1.26 -1.82 2.82
N SER A 223 2.50 -1.34 2.83
CA SER A 223 2.87 0.04 3.14
C SER A 223 2.37 1.05 2.09
N LEU A 224 2.19 0.60 0.85
CA LEU A 224 1.74 1.43 -0.27
C LEU A 224 0.20 1.61 -0.27
N SER A 225 -0.55 0.67 0.30
CA SER A 225 -2.03 0.69 0.31
C SER A 225 -2.63 1.99 0.87
N PRO A 226 -2.17 2.52 2.01
CA PRO A 226 -2.74 3.75 2.57
C PRO A 226 -2.45 4.99 1.73
N GLU A 227 -1.29 5.03 1.07
CA GLU A 227 -0.91 6.13 0.19
C GLU A 227 -1.80 6.15 -1.05
N LEU A 228 -1.99 4.99 -1.70
CA LEU A 228 -2.85 4.85 -2.87
C LEU A 228 -4.31 5.21 -2.59
N PHE A 229 -4.80 4.83 -1.40
CA PHE A 229 -6.13 5.24 -0.96
C PHE A 229 -6.25 6.76 -0.78
N THR A 230 -5.24 7.38 -0.19
CA THR A 230 -5.24 8.83 0.05
C THR A 230 -5.22 9.60 -1.27
N ILE A 231 -4.43 9.16 -2.26
CA ILE A 231 -4.39 9.74 -3.62
C ILE A 231 -5.75 9.59 -4.32
N TYR A 232 -6.34 8.39 -4.26
CA TYR A 232 -7.63 8.11 -4.88
C TYR A 232 -8.74 8.98 -4.28
N LEU A 233 -8.78 9.10 -2.95
CA LEU A 233 -9.73 9.93 -2.24
C LEU A 233 -9.53 11.41 -2.58
N GLU A 234 -8.30 11.90 -2.59
CA GLU A 234 -7.99 13.27 -2.96
C GLU A 234 -8.47 13.61 -4.39
N ASN A 235 -8.29 12.69 -5.35
CA ASN A 235 -8.84 12.88 -6.70
C ASN A 235 -10.37 13.01 -6.67
N ALA A 236 -11.06 12.08 -5.99
CA ALA A 236 -12.51 12.10 -5.89
C ALA A 236 -13.04 13.37 -5.20
N LEU A 237 -12.31 13.90 -4.21
CA LEU A 237 -12.67 15.14 -3.51
C LEU A 237 -12.43 16.39 -4.34
N ARG A 238 -11.53 16.36 -5.34
CA ARG A 238 -11.28 17.48 -6.26
C ARG A 238 -12.35 17.64 -7.34
N GLU A 239 -13.12 16.58 -7.59
CA GLU A 239 -14.23 16.57 -8.54
C GLU A 239 -15.56 17.09 -7.93
N ILE A 240 -15.57 17.39 -6.63
CA ILE A 240 -16.72 17.90 -5.86
C ILE A 240 -16.53 19.38 -5.57
#